data_AF-A0A952SD11-F1
#
_entry.id   AF-A0A952SD11-F1
#
_cell.length_a   1.000
_cell.length_b   1.000
_cell.length_c   1.000
_cell.angle_alpha   90.00
_cell.angle_beta   90.00
_cell.angle_gamma   90.00
#
_symmetry.space_group_name_H-M   'P 1'
#
loop_
_entity.id
_entity.type
_entity.pdbx_description
1 polymer ?
#
loop_
_entity_poly.entity_id
_entity_poly.type
_entity_poly.pdbx_seq_one_letter_code
_entity_poly.pdbx_strand_id
1 'polypeptide(L)'
;MPSKYDTNPLDPDFPERVKAEAEAAFATASLSDGAAETKGINAGAKTSPPRPFAEEPTIRLYSAPADTSRPQALANIQEDSAVRRVDPFGLPERWLTAVPYVPWYIGLVAGLVLLLALPRSEAKIRFHAAQGLAAHVAVFFVTMILGGIGKFTDIASIGNVIFLLVTSIMLIVFAIKAWRGNPVHIESVEDLTNWLEEKINPTMIGRKD
;
A
#
# COMPACT_ATOMS: atom_id res chain seq x y z
N MET A 1 -17.30 47.77 0.02
CA MET A 1 -16.90 46.53 -0.66
C MET A 1 -16.71 45.47 0.42
N PRO A 2 -17.54 44.42 0.46
CA PRO A 2 -17.46 43.42 1.54
C PRO A 2 -16.14 42.63 1.44
N SER A 3 -15.44 42.53 2.58
CA SER A 3 -14.14 41.85 2.73
C SER A 3 -14.33 40.35 2.61
N LYS A 4 -13.83 39.77 1.52
CA LYS A 4 -14.06 38.37 1.13
C LYS A 4 -13.33 37.32 1.98
N TYR A 5 -12.63 37.74 3.05
CA TYR A 5 -11.76 36.86 3.84
C TYR A 5 -11.70 37.25 5.32
N ASP A 6 -12.86 37.51 5.94
CA ASP A 6 -12.96 37.51 7.40
C ASP A 6 -13.26 36.07 7.85
N THR A 7 -12.20 35.28 8.02
CA THR A 7 -12.28 33.88 8.49
C THR A 7 -12.09 33.85 10.00
N ASN A 8 -12.96 34.56 10.72
CA ASN A 8 -13.09 34.41 12.16
C ASN A 8 -13.89 33.13 12.46
N PRO A 9 -13.27 32.08 13.03
CA PRO A 9 -13.94 30.79 13.26
C PRO A 9 -14.99 30.82 14.38
N LEU A 10 -15.14 31.96 15.06
CA LEU A 10 -16.17 32.20 16.08
C LEU A 10 -17.37 32.97 15.55
N ASP A 11 -17.42 33.29 14.26
CA ASP A 11 -18.59 33.93 13.65
C ASP A 11 -19.75 32.91 13.56
N PRO A 12 -20.87 33.12 14.27
CA PRO A 12 -21.99 32.16 14.31
C PRO A 12 -22.60 31.90 12.93
N ASP A 13 -22.39 32.77 11.95
CA ASP A 13 -22.91 32.63 10.58
C ASP A 13 -21.96 31.85 9.64
N PHE A 14 -20.76 31.49 10.09
CA PHE A 14 -19.78 30.75 9.28
C PHE A 14 -20.28 29.39 8.75
N PRO A 15 -21.00 28.56 9.53
CA PRO A 15 -21.49 27.26 9.06
C PRO A 15 -22.48 27.40 7.90
N GLU A 16 -23.32 28.44 7.93
CA GLU A 16 -24.31 28.68 6.87
C GLU A 16 -23.67 29.21 5.59
N ARG A 17 -22.64 30.06 5.69
CA ARG A 17 -21.89 30.56 4.52
C ARG A 17 -21.12 29.46 3.81
N VAL A 18 -20.44 28.58 4.55
CA VAL A 18 -19.74 27.42 3.96
C VAL A 18 -20.72 26.47 3.28
N LYS A 19 -21.90 26.26 3.87
CA LYS A 19 -22.94 25.42 3.28
C LYS A 19 -23.52 26.04 2.01
N ALA A 20 -23.73 27.36 1.99
CA ALA A 20 -24.19 28.08 0.81
C ALA A 20 -23.16 28.07 -0.34
N GLU A 21 -21.86 28.20 -0.04
CA GLU A 21 -20.80 28.09 -1.05
C GLU A 21 -20.62 26.66 -1.56
N ALA A 22 -20.77 25.66 -0.69
CA ALA A 22 -20.75 24.25 -1.10
C ALA A 22 -21.95 23.92 -2.00
N GLU A 23 -23.17 24.36 -1.66
CA GLU A 23 -24.34 24.18 -2.53
C GLU A 23 -24.21 24.92 -3.87
N ALA A 24 -23.58 26.11 -3.88
CA ALA A 24 -23.27 26.81 -5.12
C ALA A 24 -22.21 26.09 -5.99
N ALA A 25 -21.26 25.37 -5.36
CA ALA A 25 -20.27 24.55 -6.07
C ALA A 25 -20.83 23.22 -6.59
N PHE A 26 -21.90 22.70 -5.97
CA PHE A 26 -22.62 21.50 -6.43
C PHE A 26 -23.68 21.79 -7.52
N ALA A 27 -23.95 23.06 -7.84
CA ALA A 27 -24.72 23.43 -9.02
C ALA A 27 -23.87 23.22 -10.28
N THR A 28 -23.95 22.01 -10.83
CA THR A 28 -23.36 21.53 -12.08
C THR A 28 -23.25 22.59 -13.18
N ALA A 29 -22.02 22.99 -13.50
CA ALA A 29 -21.70 23.55 -14.80
C ALA A 29 -21.72 22.40 -15.83
N SER A 30 -22.68 22.42 -16.74
CA SER A 30 -22.71 21.50 -17.87
C SER A 30 -21.50 21.73 -18.77
N LEU A 31 -20.68 20.69 -18.93
CA LEU A 31 -19.65 20.64 -19.98
C LEU A 31 -20.35 20.69 -21.34
N SER A 32 -20.00 21.68 -22.17
CA SER A 32 -20.48 21.77 -23.54
C SER A 32 -19.86 20.63 -24.38
N ASP A 33 -20.70 19.81 -24.99
CA ASP A 33 -20.32 18.86 -26.04
C ASP A 33 -19.87 19.63 -27.30
N GLY A 34 -18.63 20.11 -27.27
CA GLY A 34 -17.95 20.74 -28.38
C GLY A 34 -16.82 19.84 -28.86
N ALA A 35 -17.03 19.18 -30.00
CA ALA A 35 -16.06 18.36 -30.69
C ALA A 35 -14.69 19.05 -30.81
N ALA A 36 -13.64 18.42 -30.27
CA ALA A 36 -12.26 18.76 -30.56
C ALA A 36 -11.48 17.49 -30.91
N GLU A 37 -11.28 17.29 -32.21
CA GLU A 37 -10.39 16.28 -32.79
C GLU A 37 -8.98 16.41 -32.19
N THR A 38 -8.46 15.34 -31.59
CA THR A 38 -7.03 15.20 -31.30
C THR A 38 -6.29 14.89 -32.60
N LYS A 39 -5.73 15.92 -33.24
CA LYS A 39 -4.77 15.77 -34.35
C LYS A 39 -3.51 15.04 -33.86
N GLY A 40 -3.24 13.87 -34.44
CA GLY A 40 -2.01 13.12 -34.21
C GLY A 40 -0.77 13.91 -34.64
N ILE A 41 0.18 14.08 -33.73
CA ILE A 41 1.50 14.64 -34.05
C ILE A 41 2.31 13.54 -34.70
N ASN A 42 2.26 13.52 -36.03
CA ASN A 42 3.20 12.84 -36.89
C ASN A 42 4.26 13.87 -37.29
N ALA A 43 5.53 13.70 -36.89
CA ALA A 43 6.64 14.43 -37.49
C ALA A 43 7.99 13.81 -37.13
N GLY A 44 8.46 12.90 -37.97
CA GLY A 44 9.89 12.84 -38.25
C GLY A 44 10.30 14.15 -38.95
N ALA A 45 11.21 14.90 -38.33
CA ALA A 45 11.93 15.97 -39.02
C ALA A 45 13.36 16.07 -38.47
N LYS A 46 14.29 16.13 -39.42
CA LYS A 46 15.74 16.03 -39.25
C LYS A 46 16.36 17.34 -38.73
N THR A 47 17.51 17.16 -38.10
CA THR A 47 18.54 18.08 -37.59
C THR A 47 18.70 19.46 -38.24
N SER A 48 19.06 20.45 -37.41
CA SER A 48 19.93 21.59 -37.79
C SER A 48 20.78 22.05 -36.58
N PRO A 49 22.10 22.26 -36.72
CA PRO A 49 22.98 22.80 -35.67
C PRO A 49 23.20 24.34 -35.87
N PRO A 50 23.94 25.03 -34.97
CA PRO A 50 23.47 26.11 -34.11
C PRO A 50 23.66 27.53 -34.67
N ARG A 51 23.02 28.55 -34.07
CA ARG A 51 23.45 29.97 -34.16
C ARG A 51 23.86 30.48 -32.77
N PRO A 52 25.08 31.00 -32.59
CA PRO A 52 25.49 31.68 -31.36
C PRO A 52 25.17 33.17 -31.50
N PHE A 53 24.42 33.76 -30.57
CA PHE A 53 24.38 35.22 -30.44
C PHE A 53 24.10 35.65 -29.00
N ALA A 54 25.08 36.40 -28.49
CA ALA A 54 25.04 37.45 -27.48
C ALA A 54 24.69 37.09 -26.02
N GLU A 55 25.70 37.28 -25.17
CA GLU A 55 25.58 37.44 -23.73
C GLU A 55 24.71 38.68 -23.43
N GLU A 56 23.50 38.46 -22.90
CA GLU A 56 22.79 39.44 -22.08
C GLU A 56 22.69 38.91 -20.65
N PRO A 57 22.73 39.78 -19.62
CA PRO A 57 22.63 39.38 -18.23
C PRO A 57 21.26 38.77 -17.97
N THR A 58 21.21 37.45 -17.95
CA THR A 58 20.01 36.68 -17.63
C THR A 58 19.55 37.08 -16.24
N ILE A 59 18.40 37.75 -16.20
CA ILE A 59 17.54 37.80 -15.02
C ILE A 59 17.44 36.35 -14.54
N ARG A 60 17.97 36.07 -13.35
CA ARG A 60 17.83 34.77 -12.69
C ARG A 60 16.36 34.57 -12.40
N LEU A 61 15.66 34.01 -13.39
CA LEU A 61 14.34 33.44 -13.24
C LEU A 61 14.47 32.42 -12.10
N TYR A 62 13.68 32.60 -11.05
CA TYR A 62 13.60 31.68 -9.93
C TYR A 62 13.30 30.28 -10.49
N SER A 63 14.32 29.43 -10.60
CA SER A 63 14.11 28.01 -10.83
C SER A 63 13.59 27.45 -9.51
N ALA A 64 12.31 27.09 -9.47
CA ALA A 64 11.77 26.34 -8.35
C ALA A 64 12.68 25.14 -8.08
N PRO A 65 13.02 24.82 -6.83
CA PRO A 65 13.80 23.63 -6.51
C PRO A 65 13.12 22.44 -7.16
N ALA A 66 13.90 21.63 -7.89
CA ALA A 66 13.38 20.42 -8.51
C ALA A 66 12.72 19.59 -7.41
N ASP A 67 11.40 19.45 -7.48
CA ASP A 67 10.67 18.46 -6.70
C ASP A 67 11.23 17.08 -7.07
N THR A 68 12.17 16.60 -6.27
CA THR A 68 12.65 15.21 -6.29
C THR A 68 11.57 14.23 -5.84
N SER A 69 10.39 14.72 -5.49
CA SER A 69 9.19 13.96 -5.16
C SER A 69 8.41 13.56 -6.41
N ARG A 70 9.08 13.07 -7.45
CA ARG A 70 8.37 12.36 -8.51
C ARG A 70 7.88 11.04 -7.89
N PRO A 71 6.58 10.76 -7.78
CA PRO A 71 6.13 9.43 -7.42
C PRO A 71 6.72 8.49 -8.48
N GLN A 72 7.65 7.63 -8.07
CA GLN A 72 8.16 6.58 -8.93
C GLN A 72 6.94 5.84 -9.47
N ALA A 73 6.82 5.80 -10.79
CA ALA A 73 5.69 5.17 -11.46
C ALA A 73 5.55 3.74 -10.91
N LEU A 74 4.51 3.51 -10.10
CA LEU A 74 4.11 2.21 -9.55
C LEU A 74 3.82 1.16 -10.62
N ALA A 75 3.83 1.55 -11.91
CA ALA A 75 3.44 0.72 -13.04
C ALA A 75 4.50 -0.31 -13.47
N ASN A 76 5.76 -0.24 -13.00
CA ASN A 76 6.78 -1.21 -13.44
C ASN A 76 7.57 -1.93 -12.33
N ILE A 77 7.03 -1.96 -11.10
CA ILE A 77 7.64 -2.71 -9.99
C ILE A 77 7.54 -4.23 -10.23
N GLN A 78 6.55 -4.67 -11.00
CA GLN A 78 6.24 -6.09 -11.16
C GLN A 78 7.22 -6.83 -12.08
N GLU A 79 7.72 -6.21 -13.16
CA GLU A 79 8.74 -6.82 -14.02
C GLU A 79 10.11 -6.88 -13.33
N ASP A 80 10.48 -5.83 -12.60
CA ASP A 80 11.79 -5.74 -11.94
C ASP A 80 11.93 -6.74 -10.78
N SER A 81 10.83 -7.07 -10.10
CA SER A 81 10.81 -8.02 -8.97
C SER A 81 11.28 -9.44 -9.34
N ALA A 82 11.14 -9.84 -10.61
CA ALA A 82 11.52 -11.17 -11.07
C ALA A 82 13.03 -11.30 -11.35
N VAL A 83 13.68 -10.18 -11.68
CA VAL A 83 15.10 -10.11 -12.08
C VAL A 83 15.96 -9.59 -10.94
N ARG A 84 15.42 -8.70 -10.10
CA ARG A 84 16.11 -8.13 -8.95
C ARG A 84 16.49 -9.21 -7.95
N ARG A 85 17.80 -9.28 -7.66
CA ARG A 85 18.37 -10.09 -6.59
C ARG A 85 18.59 -9.22 -5.36
N VAL A 86 18.40 -9.83 -4.20
CA VAL A 86 18.52 -9.12 -2.92
C VAL A 86 19.93 -9.39 -2.38
N ASP A 87 20.74 -8.33 -2.32
CA ASP A 87 22.18 -8.36 -2.02
C ASP A 87 22.62 -9.33 -0.91
N PRO A 88 21.95 -9.40 0.27
CA PRO A 88 22.40 -10.30 1.33
C PRO A 88 22.22 -11.80 1.04
N PHE A 89 21.32 -12.20 0.13
CA PHE A 89 21.03 -13.60 -0.15
C PHE A 89 21.37 -14.02 -1.58
N GLY A 90 21.52 -13.07 -2.49
CA GLY A 90 21.69 -13.33 -3.92
C GLY A 90 20.49 -14.04 -4.57
N LEU A 91 19.38 -14.17 -3.84
CA LEU A 91 18.16 -14.83 -4.29
C LEU A 91 17.22 -13.82 -4.98
N PRO A 92 16.39 -14.28 -5.94
CA PRO A 92 15.39 -13.42 -6.56
C PRO A 92 14.34 -13.00 -5.52
N GLU A 93 13.92 -11.73 -5.59
CA GLU A 93 12.97 -11.14 -4.65
C GLU A 93 11.68 -11.95 -4.51
N ARG A 94 11.12 -12.44 -5.63
CA ARG A 94 9.92 -13.29 -5.68
C ARG A 94 9.97 -14.56 -4.81
N TRP A 95 11.15 -15.13 -4.62
CA TRP A 95 11.30 -16.30 -3.74
C TRP A 95 11.25 -15.87 -2.29
N LEU A 96 11.97 -14.80 -1.95
CA LEU A 96 12.04 -14.29 -0.59
C LEU A 96 10.69 -13.76 -0.09
N THR A 97 9.84 -13.24 -0.98
CA THR A 97 8.47 -12.84 -0.64
C THR A 97 7.52 -14.04 -0.49
N ALA A 98 7.73 -15.13 -1.21
CA ALA A 98 6.83 -16.30 -1.21
C ALA A 98 7.11 -17.28 -0.06
N VAL A 99 8.38 -17.50 0.28
CA VAL A 99 8.80 -18.52 1.25
C VAL A 99 8.11 -18.38 2.63
N PRO A 100 7.89 -17.17 3.20
CA PRO A 100 7.17 -17.01 4.46
C PRO A 100 5.77 -17.64 4.49
N TYR A 101 5.13 -17.79 3.32
CA TYR A 101 3.79 -18.37 3.20
C TYR A 101 3.82 -19.89 2.98
N VAL A 102 4.99 -20.53 2.90
CA VAL A 102 5.06 -21.99 2.76
C VAL A 102 4.44 -22.64 3.99
N PRO A 103 3.52 -23.59 3.83
CA PRO A 103 2.83 -24.20 4.96
C PRO A 103 3.79 -24.88 5.95
N TRP A 104 3.27 -25.12 7.15
CA TRP A 104 3.98 -25.73 8.27
C TRP A 104 5.16 -24.87 8.78
N TYR A 105 6.08 -25.50 9.50
CA TYR A 105 7.21 -24.83 10.13
C TYR A 105 8.18 -24.19 9.13
N ILE A 106 8.14 -24.57 7.85
CA ILE A 106 9.04 -24.04 6.82
C ILE A 106 8.82 -22.54 6.64
N GLY A 107 7.58 -22.10 6.41
CA GLY A 107 7.27 -20.68 6.25
C GLY A 107 7.47 -19.88 7.54
N LEU A 108 7.15 -20.46 8.70
CA LEU A 108 7.35 -19.82 10.01
C LEU A 108 8.84 -19.53 10.26
N VAL A 109 9.69 -20.54 10.12
CA VAL A 109 11.13 -20.39 10.32
C VAL A 109 11.72 -19.44 9.29
N ALA A 110 11.32 -19.56 8.02
CA ALA A 110 11.79 -18.67 6.98
C ALA A 110 11.37 -17.22 7.22
N GLY A 111 10.11 -16.95 7.59
CA GLY A 111 9.63 -15.61 7.93
C GLY A 111 10.40 -14.99 9.08
N LEU A 112 10.69 -15.78 10.13
CA LEU A 112 11.50 -15.34 11.26
C LEU A 112 12.96 -15.05 10.85
N VAL A 113 13.60 -15.96 10.13
CA VAL A 113 14.97 -15.79 9.64
C VAL A 113 15.06 -14.56 8.72
N LEU A 114 14.12 -14.39 7.80
CA LEU A 114 14.06 -13.23 6.90
C LEU A 114 13.90 -11.93 7.69
N LEU A 115 13.02 -11.88 8.70
CA LEU A 115 12.86 -10.67 9.53
C LEU A 115 14.12 -10.28 10.30
N LEU A 116 14.86 -11.26 10.79
CA LEU A 116 16.09 -11.03 11.57
C LEU A 116 17.29 -10.71 10.68
N ALA A 117 17.39 -11.35 9.52
CA ALA A 117 18.55 -11.23 8.63
C ALA A 117 18.39 -10.16 7.55
N LEU A 118 17.18 -9.72 7.20
CA LEU A 118 17.01 -8.67 6.19
C LEU A 118 17.34 -7.27 6.73
N PRO A 119 18.12 -6.48 5.98
CA PRO A 119 18.32 -5.07 6.29
C PRO A 119 17.01 -4.28 6.19
N ARG A 120 16.92 -3.17 6.93
CA ARG A 120 15.73 -2.30 6.93
C ARG A 120 15.44 -1.64 5.57
N SER A 121 16.41 -1.61 4.66
CA SER A 121 16.24 -1.11 3.30
C SER A 121 15.29 -1.94 2.44
N GLU A 122 15.09 -3.23 2.77
CA GLU A 122 14.23 -4.15 2.02
C GLU A 122 12.81 -4.24 2.63
N ALA A 123 12.14 -3.09 2.71
CA ALA A 123 10.83 -2.97 3.38
C ALA A 123 9.78 -3.95 2.83
N LYS A 124 9.75 -4.16 1.50
CA LYS A 124 8.77 -5.03 0.83
C LYS A 124 8.87 -6.49 1.27
N ILE A 125 10.07 -7.06 1.28
CA ILE A 125 10.27 -8.46 1.68
C ILE A 125 10.00 -8.63 3.17
N ARG A 126 10.39 -7.65 3.99
CA ARG A 126 10.09 -7.64 5.43
C ARG A 126 8.59 -7.60 5.71
N PHE A 127 7.83 -6.84 4.92
CA PHE A 127 6.38 -6.79 5.03
C PHE A 127 5.76 -8.17 4.76
N HIS A 128 6.13 -8.83 3.66
CA HIS A 128 5.67 -10.20 3.38
C HIS A 128 6.13 -11.22 4.42
N ALA A 129 7.35 -11.09 4.93
CA ALA A 129 7.86 -11.96 6.00
C ALA A 129 7.07 -11.79 7.30
N ALA A 130 6.75 -10.54 7.69
CA ALA A 130 5.90 -10.25 8.84
C ALA A 130 4.48 -10.76 8.66
N GLN A 131 3.87 -10.52 7.50
CA GLN A 131 2.52 -10.98 7.18
C GLN A 131 2.42 -12.51 7.15
N GLY A 132 3.38 -13.19 6.52
CA GLY A 132 3.48 -14.65 6.52
C GLY A 132 3.66 -15.21 7.93
N LEU A 133 4.58 -14.63 8.72
CA LEU A 133 4.77 -15.02 10.11
C LEU A 133 3.50 -14.85 10.94
N ALA A 134 2.78 -13.73 10.79
CA ALA A 134 1.52 -13.48 11.46
C ALA A 134 0.46 -14.53 11.09
N ALA A 135 0.37 -14.91 9.82
CA ALA A 135 -0.53 -15.98 9.37
C ALA A 135 -0.22 -17.32 10.06
N HIS A 136 1.06 -17.70 10.16
CA HIS A 136 1.45 -18.93 10.84
C HIS A 136 1.19 -18.90 12.34
N VAL A 137 1.39 -17.76 13.00
CA VAL A 137 1.05 -17.57 14.43
C VAL A 137 -0.46 -17.71 14.64
N ALA A 138 -1.28 -17.12 13.76
CA ALA A 138 -2.73 -17.25 13.82
C ALA A 138 -3.17 -18.72 13.65
N VAL A 139 -2.62 -19.43 12.66
CA VAL A 139 -2.90 -20.87 12.46
C VAL A 139 -2.48 -21.67 13.69
N PHE A 140 -1.29 -21.42 14.24
CA PHE A 140 -0.81 -22.09 15.45
C PHE A 140 -1.76 -21.89 16.64
N PHE A 141 -2.24 -20.66 16.85
CA PHE A 141 -3.16 -20.34 17.93
C PHE A 141 -4.50 -21.08 17.80
N VAL A 142 -5.09 -21.09 16.60
CA VAL A 142 -6.34 -21.81 16.34
C VAL A 142 -6.15 -23.32 16.51
N THR A 143 -5.07 -23.89 15.94
CA THR A 143 -4.72 -25.31 16.12
C THR A 143 -4.52 -25.67 17.59
N MET A 144 -3.92 -24.78 18.40
CA MET A 144 -3.76 -25.00 19.85
C MET A 144 -5.11 -25.06 20.58
N ILE A 145 -6.05 -24.18 20.25
CA ILE A 145 -7.41 -24.19 20.81
C ILE A 145 -8.16 -25.48 20.42
N LEU A 146 -8.17 -25.81 19.12
CA LEU A 146 -8.85 -27.01 18.62
C LEU A 146 -8.23 -28.28 19.22
N GLY A 147 -6.90 -28.36 19.31
CA GLY A 147 -6.19 -29.47 19.93
C GLY A 147 -6.44 -29.59 21.44
N GLY A 148 -6.60 -28.47 22.14
CA GLY A 148 -7.00 -28.44 23.54
C GLY A 148 -8.39 -29.02 23.77
N ILE A 149 -9.37 -28.63 22.95
CA ILE A 149 -10.75 -29.15 22.98
C ILE A 149 -10.82 -30.61 22.52
N GLY A 150 -9.95 -30.98 21.57
CA GLY A 150 -9.80 -32.34 21.03
C GLY A 150 -9.52 -33.42 22.05
N LYS A 151 -8.92 -33.07 23.21
CA LYS A 151 -8.71 -34.02 24.30
C LYS A 151 -10.01 -34.50 24.96
N PHE A 152 -11.11 -33.79 24.76
CA PHE A 152 -12.40 -34.08 25.39
C PHE A 152 -13.46 -34.57 24.41
N THR A 153 -13.25 -34.41 23.10
CA THR A 153 -14.24 -34.79 22.07
C THR A 153 -13.57 -35.30 20.80
N ASP A 154 -14.00 -36.45 20.29
CA ASP A 154 -13.45 -37.04 19.05
C ASP A 154 -13.74 -36.18 17.81
N ILE A 155 -14.84 -35.41 17.84
CA ILE A 155 -15.24 -34.51 16.75
C ILE A 155 -14.22 -33.39 16.53
N ALA A 156 -13.58 -32.89 17.59
CA ALA A 156 -12.60 -31.82 17.48
C ALA A 156 -11.29 -32.28 16.82
N SER A 157 -10.94 -33.57 16.88
CA SER A 157 -9.81 -34.14 16.14
C SER A 157 -10.01 -34.03 14.63
N ILE A 158 -11.20 -34.41 14.14
CA ILE A 158 -11.56 -34.31 12.73
C ILE A 158 -11.57 -32.84 12.29
N GLY A 159 -12.14 -31.96 13.11
CA GLY A 159 -12.14 -30.51 12.85
C GLY A 159 -10.73 -29.93 12.69
N ASN A 160 -9.78 -30.35 13.53
CA ASN A 160 -8.39 -29.92 13.44
C ASN A 160 -7.72 -30.36 12.13
N VAL A 161 -7.94 -31.60 11.69
CA VAL A 161 -7.39 -32.10 10.42
C VAL A 161 -7.94 -31.31 9.23
N ILE A 162 -9.25 -31.05 9.20
CA ILE A 162 -9.88 -30.27 8.13
C ILE A 162 -9.35 -28.83 8.15
N PHE A 163 -9.26 -28.21 9.32
CA PHE A 163 -8.71 -26.86 9.47
C PHE A 163 -7.28 -26.76 8.96
N LEU A 164 -6.41 -27.70 9.35
CA LEU A 164 -5.02 -27.75 8.87
C LEU A 164 -4.94 -27.94 7.35
N LEU A 165 -5.80 -28.76 6.77
CA LEU A 165 -5.84 -28.97 5.33
C LEU A 165 -6.25 -27.68 4.59
N VAL A 166 -7.33 -27.03 5.04
CA VAL A 166 -7.83 -25.79 4.44
C VAL A 166 -6.80 -24.66 4.56
N THR A 167 -6.23 -24.47 5.75
CA THR A 167 -5.20 -23.43 5.97
C THR A 167 -3.94 -23.70 5.16
N SER A 168 -3.53 -24.96 5.01
CA SER A 168 -2.39 -25.32 4.17
C SER A 168 -2.62 -24.97 2.70
N ILE A 169 -3.81 -25.26 2.16
CA ILE A 169 -4.19 -24.86 0.79
C ILE A 169 -4.20 -23.33 0.66
N MET A 170 -4.78 -22.61 1.62
CA MET A 170 -4.81 -21.14 1.63
C MET A 170 -3.39 -20.56 1.62
N LEU A 171 -2.49 -21.07 2.46
CA LEU A 171 -1.09 -20.66 2.52
C LEU A 171 -0.35 -20.92 1.20
N ILE A 172 -0.60 -22.05 0.55
CA ILE A 172 -0.05 -22.34 -0.79
C ILE A 172 -0.54 -21.31 -1.81
N VAL A 173 -1.82 -20.96 -1.79
CA VAL A 173 -2.37 -19.91 -2.69
C VAL A 173 -1.71 -18.57 -2.43
N PHE A 174 -1.50 -18.18 -1.18
CA PHE A 174 -0.79 -16.95 -0.82
C PHE A 174 0.68 -16.98 -1.26
N ALA A 175 1.37 -18.10 -1.09
CA ALA A 175 2.73 -18.28 -1.57
C ALA A 175 2.81 -18.09 -3.10
N ILE A 176 1.89 -18.70 -3.86
CA ILE A 176 1.83 -18.55 -5.32
C ILE A 176 1.50 -17.11 -5.71
N LYS A 177 0.56 -16.45 -5.01
CA LYS A 177 0.17 -15.06 -5.27
C LYS A 177 1.35 -14.10 -5.01
N ALA A 178 2.04 -14.29 -3.87
CA ALA A 178 3.23 -13.53 -3.50
C ALA A 178 4.41 -13.76 -4.47
N TRP A 179 4.60 -15.01 -4.93
CA TRP A 179 5.61 -15.33 -5.94
C TRP A 179 5.35 -14.57 -7.24
N ARG A 180 4.09 -14.51 -7.69
CA ARG A 180 3.71 -13.78 -8.91
C ARG A 180 3.81 -12.25 -8.76
N GLY A 181 4.21 -11.75 -7.60
CA GLY A 181 4.29 -10.33 -7.30
C GLY A 181 2.92 -9.67 -7.16
N ASN A 182 1.85 -10.46 -7.07
CA ASN A 182 0.51 -9.92 -6.84
C ASN A 182 0.38 -9.59 -5.35
N PRO A 183 -0.08 -8.37 -5.00
CA PRO A 183 -0.19 -7.99 -3.60
C PRO A 183 -1.21 -8.89 -2.90
N VAL A 184 -0.77 -9.50 -1.81
CA VAL A 184 -1.62 -10.31 -0.93
C VAL A 184 -2.35 -9.35 0.00
N HIS A 185 -3.32 -8.62 -0.56
CA HIS A 185 -4.28 -7.86 0.25
C HIS A 185 -5.15 -8.87 0.97
N ILE A 186 -5.08 -8.86 2.30
CA ILE A 186 -6.02 -9.53 3.17
C ILE A 186 -6.85 -8.42 3.77
N GLU A 187 -7.97 -8.06 3.14
CA GLU A 187 -8.86 -6.98 3.59
C GLU A 187 -9.23 -7.16 5.08
N SER A 188 -9.42 -8.42 5.50
CA SER A 188 -9.73 -8.74 6.89
C SER A 188 -8.58 -8.48 7.89
N VAL A 189 -7.32 -8.42 7.45
CA VAL A 189 -6.19 -8.08 8.31
C VAL A 189 -6.07 -6.57 8.46
N GLU A 190 -6.37 -5.79 7.43
CA GLU A 190 -6.49 -4.32 7.54
C GLU A 190 -7.63 -3.94 8.48
N ASP A 191 -8.80 -4.56 8.32
CA ASP A 191 -9.93 -4.33 9.23
C ASP A 191 -9.60 -4.76 10.67
N LEU A 192 -8.92 -5.90 10.86
CA LEU A 192 -8.51 -6.35 12.18
C LEU A 192 -7.44 -5.43 12.79
N THR A 193 -6.51 -4.93 11.98
CA THR A 193 -5.46 -4.01 12.43
C THR A 193 -6.06 -2.66 12.79
N ASN A 194 -6.97 -2.13 11.95
CA ASN A 194 -7.71 -0.90 12.23
C ASN A 194 -8.56 -1.05 13.51
N TRP A 195 -9.28 -2.16 13.66
CA TRP A 195 -10.05 -2.45 14.88
C TRP A 195 -9.16 -2.58 16.12
N LEU A 196 -7.99 -3.23 15.97
CA LEU A 196 -7.04 -3.40 17.07
C LEU A 196 -6.38 -2.08 17.44
N GLU A 197 -5.99 -1.26 16.46
CA GLU A 197 -5.46 0.09 16.67
C GLU A 197 -6.51 0.99 17.34
N GLU A 198 -7.79 0.89 16.94
CA GLU A 198 -8.90 1.59 17.60
C GLU A 198 -9.05 1.17 19.07
N LYS A 199 -8.85 -0.11 19.40
CA LYS A 199 -8.94 -0.60 20.79
C LYS A 199 -7.69 -0.35 21.62
N ILE A 200 -6.52 -0.32 21.01
CA ILE A 200 -5.22 -0.15 21.70
C ILE A 200 -4.84 1.33 21.84
N ASN A 201 -5.39 2.24 21.01
CA ASN A 201 -5.29 3.69 21.19
C ASN A 201 -6.58 4.28 21.81
N PRO A 202 -6.87 4.11 23.11
CA PRO A 202 -7.99 4.78 23.77
C PRO A 202 -7.77 6.30 23.97
N THR A 203 -6.73 6.89 23.36
CA THR A 203 -6.33 8.29 23.59
C THR A 203 -7.02 9.25 22.62
N MET A 204 -8.36 9.35 22.69
CA MET A 204 -9.12 10.57 22.30
C MET A 204 -10.60 10.54 22.78
N ILE A 205 -10.97 9.74 23.79
CA ILE A 205 -12.23 9.97 24.54
C ILE A 205 -11.87 10.70 25.82
N GLY A 206 -11.59 12.00 25.70
CA GLY A 206 -11.10 12.77 26.83
C GLY A 206 -10.84 14.25 26.54
N ARG A 207 -11.80 14.95 25.92
CA ARG A 207 -11.91 16.41 26.09
C ARG A 207 -13.36 16.84 26.00
N LYS A 208 -14.08 16.66 27.12
CA LYS A 208 -15.21 17.51 27.48
C LYS A 208 -14.63 18.60 28.35
N ASP A 209 -14.39 19.76 27.74
CA ASP A 209 -14.38 21.04 28.46
C ASP A 209 -15.65 21.78 28.00
#